data_AF-A0A9W6Q041-F1
#
_entry.id   AF-A0A9W6Q041-F1
#
_cell.length_a   1.000
_cell.length_b   1.000
_cell.length_c   1.000
_cell.angle_alpha   90.00
_cell.angle_beta   90.00
_cell.angle_gamma   90.00
#
_symmetry.space_group_name_H-M   'P 1'
#
loop_
_entity.id
_entity.type
_entity.pdbx_description
1 polymer ?
#
loop_
_entity_poly.entity_id
_entity_poly.type
_entity_poly.pdbx_seq_one_letter_code
_entity_poly.pdbx_strand_id
1 'polypeptide(L)'
;MRKEIVPFDDVVARFHGVRIYGRGDGRIVYLAERGGLCHVVIVREDQPLGAPVMATVLTFDTERERGAHLASGGGGFAAPS
;
A
#
# COMPACT_ATOMS: atom_id res chain seq x y z
N MET A 1 -5.30 -1.16 13.28
CA MET A 1 -4.31 -0.81 12.22
C MET A 1 -2.89 -0.87 12.76
N ARG A 2 -2.00 -1.62 12.11
CA ARG A 2 -0.55 -1.64 12.36
C ARG A 2 0.21 -1.05 11.17
N LYS A 3 1.33 -0.37 11.40
CA LYS A 3 2.16 0.27 10.36
C LYS A 3 3.59 -0.24 10.44
N GLU A 4 4.16 -0.63 9.30
CA GLU A 4 5.58 -0.96 9.14
C GLU A 4 6.16 -0.25 7.91
N ILE A 5 7.48 -0.07 7.90
CA ILE A 5 8.23 0.42 6.75
C ILE A 5 9.26 -0.64 6.40
N VAL A 6 9.23 -1.12 5.17
CA VAL A 6 10.05 -2.25 4.70
C VAL A 6 10.58 -1.99 3.29
N PRO A 7 11.68 -2.64 2.87
CA PRO A 7 12.10 -2.62 1.48
C PRO A 7 10.98 -3.13 0.55
N PHE A 8 10.89 -2.59 -0.66
CA PHE A 8 9.87 -3.02 -1.61
C PHE A 8 10.07 -4.48 -2.04
N ASP A 9 11.30 -4.95 -2.13
CA ASP A 9 11.60 -6.36 -2.43
C ASP A 9 11.02 -7.31 -1.36
N ASP A 10 11.04 -6.90 -0.09
CA ASP A 10 10.36 -7.63 0.99
C ASP A 10 8.86 -7.67 0.78
N VAL A 11 8.24 -6.59 0.30
CA VAL A 11 6.80 -6.57 -0.04
C VAL A 11 6.51 -7.60 -1.13
N VAL A 12 7.31 -7.61 -2.20
CA VAL A 12 7.13 -8.53 -3.33
C VAL A 12 7.28 -9.98 -2.88
N ALA A 13 8.22 -10.27 -1.98
CA ALA A 13 8.41 -11.60 -1.40
C ALA A 13 7.27 -12.01 -0.45
N ARG A 14 6.67 -11.06 0.29
CA ARG A 14 5.63 -11.32 1.30
C ARG A 14 4.23 -11.43 0.69
N PHE A 15 3.93 -10.66 -0.35
CA PHE A 15 2.57 -10.46 -0.86
C PHE A 15 2.44 -10.88 -2.31
N HIS A 16 2.25 -12.19 -2.53
CA HIS A 16 1.94 -12.71 -3.86
C HIS A 16 0.54 -12.26 -4.31
N GLY A 17 0.41 -11.77 -5.54
CA GLY A 17 -0.87 -11.33 -6.09
C GLY A 17 -1.35 -9.94 -5.63
N VAL A 18 -0.42 -9.11 -5.14
CA VAL A 18 -0.69 -7.69 -4.85
C VAL A 18 -1.25 -6.96 -6.07
N ARG A 19 -2.29 -6.14 -5.87
CA ARG A 19 -3.00 -5.43 -6.95
C ARG A 19 -2.89 -3.92 -6.75
N ILE A 20 -2.71 -3.17 -7.85
CA ILE A 20 -2.71 -1.70 -7.78
C ILE A 20 -4.13 -1.23 -7.44
N TYR A 21 -4.24 -0.40 -6.40
CA TYR A 21 -5.46 0.32 -6.04
C TYR A 21 -5.58 1.63 -6.81
N GLY A 22 -4.48 2.38 -6.83
CA GLY A 22 -4.44 3.71 -7.43
C GLY A 22 -3.04 4.29 -7.39
N ARG A 23 -2.84 5.35 -8.19
CA ARG A 23 -1.62 6.15 -8.24
C ARG A 23 -2.01 7.62 -8.23
N GLY A 24 -1.31 8.43 -7.44
CA GLY A 24 -1.62 9.84 -7.23
C GLY A 24 -0.75 10.44 -6.15
N ASP A 25 -0.59 11.76 -6.11
CA ASP A 25 0.25 12.47 -5.13
C ASP A 25 1.70 11.95 -5.01
N GLY A 26 2.28 11.47 -6.12
CA GLY A 26 3.63 10.90 -6.13
C GLY A 26 3.74 9.61 -5.31
N ARG A 27 2.66 8.83 -5.21
CA ARG A 27 2.66 7.50 -4.58
C ARG A 27 1.82 6.51 -5.38
N ILE A 28 2.21 5.25 -5.32
CA ILE A 28 1.43 4.11 -5.79
C ILE A 28 0.91 3.37 -4.56
N VAL A 29 -0.39 3.07 -4.57
CA VAL A 29 -1.06 2.31 -3.52
C VAL A 29 -1.48 0.96 -4.06
N TYR A 30 -1.20 -0.07 -3.29
CA TYR A 30 -1.55 -1.44 -3.61
C TYR A 30 -2.38 -2.07 -2.48
N LEU A 31 -3.20 -3.04 -2.86
CA LEU A 31 -3.96 -3.90 -1.97
C LEU A 31 -3.34 -5.30 -1.96
N ALA A 32 -3.17 -5.84 -0.77
CA ALA A 32 -2.67 -7.20 -0.58
C ALA A 32 -3.43 -7.90 0.55
N GLU A 33 -3.41 -9.23 0.50
CA GLU A 33 -3.97 -10.08 1.54
C GLU A 33 -2.93 -11.14 1.91
N ARG A 34 -2.79 -11.42 3.21
CA ARG A 34 -1.89 -12.47 3.70
C ARG A 34 -2.33 -12.96 5.06
N GLY A 35 -2.42 -14.28 5.23
CA GLY A 35 -2.77 -14.88 6.53
C GLY A 35 -4.12 -14.44 7.09
N GLY A 36 -5.09 -14.15 6.22
CA GLY A 36 -6.42 -13.66 6.62
C GLY A 36 -6.48 -12.17 6.99
N LEU A 37 -5.39 -11.42 6.84
CA LEU A 37 -5.33 -9.98 7.12
C LEU A 37 -5.28 -9.16 5.84
N CYS A 38 -5.88 -7.97 5.91
CA CYS A 38 -5.98 -7.01 4.82
C CYS A 38 -4.82 -6.02 4.90
N HIS A 39 -4.15 -5.74 3.79
CA HIS A 39 -2.97 -4.89 3.76
C HIS A 39 -3.12 -3.79 2.70
N VAL A 40 -2.63 -2.60 3.04
CA VAL A 40 -2.39 -1.50 2.09
C VAL A 40 -0.91 -1.25 2.02
N VAL A 41 -0.35 -1.30 0.83
CA VAL A 41 1.07 -0.98 0.58
C VAL A 41 1.12 0.37 -0.11
N ILE A 42 1.93 1.29 0.42
CA ILE A 42 2.12 2.63 -0.14
C ILE A 42 3.59 2.77 -0.50
N VAL A 43 3.88 2.99 -1.78
CA VAL A 43 5.21 3.23 -2.31
C VAL A 43 5.26 4.66 -2.80
N ARG A 44 6.16 5.48 -2.25
CA ARG A 44 6.41 6.83 -2.78
C ARG A 44 7.25 6.74 -4.05
N GLU A 45 6.97 7.61 -5.00
CA GLU A 45 7.65 7.69 -6.29
C GLU A 45 8.87 8.62 -6.25
N ASP A 46 8.92 9.56 -5.31
CA ASP A 46 10.00 10.52 -5.11
C ASP A 46 11.16 9.98 -4.24
N GLN A 47 11.47 8.69 -4.39
CA GLN A 47 12.54 8.04 -3.62
C GLN A 47 13.93 8.38 -4.19
N PRO A 48 14.98 8.50 -3.35
CA PRO A 48 16.33 8.77 -3.81
C PRO A 48 16.87 7.71 -4.77
N LEU A 49 17.49 8.14 -5.87
CA LEU A 49 18.12 7.23 -6.83
C LEU A 49 19.32 6.53 -6.18
N GLY A 50 19.40 5.21 -6.33
CA GLY A 50 20.48 4.38 -5.77
C GLY A 50 20.27 3.94 -4.31
N ALA A 51 19.18 4.35 -3.67
CA ALA A 51 18.75 3.81 -2.38
C ALA A 51 17.70 2.69 -2.57
N PRO A 52 17.56 1.76 -1.62
CA PRO A 52 16.46 0.79 -1.63
C PRO A 52 15.11 1.49 -1.62
N VAL A 53 14.20 1.05 -2.49
CA VAL A 53 12.83 1.57 -2.51
C VAL A 53 12.13 1.11 -1.23
N MET A 54 11.65 2.05 -0.43
CA MET A 54 10.94 1.75 0.80
C MET A 54 9.43 1.85 0.61
N ALA A 55 8.70 0.88 1.17
CA ALA A 55 7.25 0.80 1.17
C ALA A 55 6.73 0.94 2.61
N THR A 56 5.63 1.67 2.78
CA THR A 56 4.83 1.64 4.00
C THR A 56 3.76 0.58 3.87
N VAL A 57 3.70 -0.38 4.78
CA VAL A 57 2.64 -1.39 4.84
C VAL A 57 1.74 -1.10 6.03
N LEU A 58 0.44 -0.99 5.77
CA LEU A 58 -0.61 -0.86 6.77
C LEU A 58 -1.38 -2.17 6.82
N THR A 59 -1.49 -2.76 8.01
CA THR A 59 -2.22 -4.01 8.24
C THR A 59 -3.51 -3.72 8.99
N PHE A 60 -4.59 -4.33 8.52
CA PHE A 60 -5.95 -4.23 9.04
C PHE A 60 -6.49 -5.63 9.32
N ASP A 61 -7.30 -5.74 10.37
CA ASP A 61 -7.86 -7.03 10.78
C ASP A 61 -9.11 -7.37 9.96
N THR A 62 -9.76 -6.36 9.37
CA THR A 62 -10.97 -6.54 8.56
C THR A 62 -10.97 -5.68 7.32
N GLU A 63 -11.79 -6.09 6.35
CA GLU A 63 -11.88 -5.38 5.09
C GLU A 63 -12.65 -4.05 5.19
N ARG A 64 -13.54 -3.99 6.18
CA ARG A 64 -14.23 -2.76 6.57
C ARG A 64 -13.26 -1.70 7.08
N GLU A 65 -12.27 -2.07 7.89
CA GLU A 65 -11.27 -1.13 8.39
C GLU A 65 -10.37 -0.60 7.26
N ARG A 66 -9.92 -1.47 6.36
CA ARG A 66 -9.13 -1.06 5.19
C ARG A 66 -9.93 -0.10 4.31
N GLY A 67 -11.20 -0.42 4.03
CA GLY A 67 -12.09 0.45 3.27
C GLY A 67 -12.31 1.81 3.92
N ALA A 68 -12.56 1.84 5.24
CA ALA A 68 -12.70 3.09 5.99
C ALA A 68 -11.43 3.95 5.92
N HIS A 69 -10.25 3.33 6.07
CA HIS A 69 -8.98 4.04 5.96
C HIS A 69 -8.78 4.66 4.56
N LEU A 70 -9.06 3.90 3.50
CA LEU A 70 -8.95 4.37 2.12
C LEU A 70 -9.95 5.50 1.84
N ALA A 71 -11.15 5.45 2.42
CA ALA A 71 -12.18 6.49 2.28
C ALA A 71 -11.85 7.77 3.08
N SER A 72 -11.23 7.66 4.25
CA SER A 72 -10.86 8.80 5.10
C SER A 72 -9.52 9.46 4.74
N GLY A 73 -8.66 8.77 3.99
CA GLY A 73 -7.21 9.02 3.96
C GLY A 73 -6.58 9.53 2.66
N GLY A 74 -7.35 9.95 1.65
CA GLY A 74 -6.76 10.68 0.51
C GLY A 74 -7.49 10.49 -0.82
N GLY A 75 -8.43 11.38 -1.10
CA GLY A 75 -9.06 11.56 -2.42
C GLY A 75 -8.12 12.12 -3.50
N GLY A 76 -6.85 11.71 -3.52
CA GLY A 76 -5.91 11.97 -4.63
C GLY A 76 -5.79 10.80 -5.61
N PHE A 77 -6.47 9.68 -5.35
CA PHE A 77 -6.56 8.56 -6.29
C PHE A 77 -7.83 8.75 -7.11
N ALA A 78 -7.70 9.42 -8.25
CA ALA A 78 -8.78 9.42 -9.24
C ALA A 78 -9.07 7.95 -9.62
N ALA A 79 -10.30 7.50 -9.40
CA ALA A 79 -10.76 6.26 -10.01
C ALA A 79 -10.61 6.39 -11.53
N PRO A 80 -10.15 5.35 -12.25
CA PRO A 80 -10.09 5.41 -13.71
C PRO A 80 -11.49 5.71 -14.25
N SER A 81 -11.57 6.78 -15.05
CA SER A 81 -12.78 7.21 -15.77
C SER A 81 -13.17 6.21 -16.84
#